data_AF-A0A0H2U471-F1
#
_entry.id   AF-A0A0H2U471-F1
#
_cell.length_a   1.000
_cell.length_b   1.000
_cell.length_c   1.000
_cell.angle_alpha   90.00
_cell.angle_beta   90.00
_cell.angle_gamma   90.00
#
_symmetry.space_group_name_H-M   'P 1'
#
loop_
_entity.id
_entity.type
_entity.pdbx_description
1 polymer ?
#
loop_
_entity_poly.entity_id
_entity_poly.type
_entity_poly.pdbx_seq_one_letter_code
_entity_poly.pdbx_strand_id
1 'polypeptide(L)'
;FASTHGEPVAWGWEAVTALGIVDVARPEFGDAPLRANGSGLPFGPGEYEEDGEEFVPVFWGCGVTPQEAVRQAGLEGTVMAHAPGHMIVLDLTDREVFPGALV
;
A
#
# COMPACT_ATOMS: atom_id res chain seq x y z
N PHE A 1 -9.47 -10.38 -1.03
CA PHE A 1 -9.01 -9.17 -1.74
C PHE A 1 -10.13 -8.13 -1.85
N ALA A 2 -11.21 -8.45 -2.58
CA ALA A 2 -12.39 -7.57 -2.64
C ALA A 2 -13.00 -7.28 -1.26
N SER A 3 -12.91 -8.23 -0.31
CA SER A 3 -13.43 -8.06 1.04
C SER A 3 -12.69 -7.01 1.87
N THR A 4 -11.36 -6.86 1.75
CA THR A 4 -10.57 -6.02 2.67
C THR A 4 -10.08 -4.72 2.05
N HIS A 5 -9.39 -4.80 0.91
CA HIS A 5 -8.79 -3.63 0.23
C HIS A 5 -9.67 -3.08 -0.89
N GLY A 6 -10.64 -3.87 -1.37
CA GLY A 6 -11.40 -3.56 -2.58
C GLY A 6 -10.61 -3.90 -3.86
N GLU A 7 -11.12 -3.47 -5.02
CA GLU A 7 -10.43 -3.61 -6.31
C GLU A 7 -9.14 -2.77 -6.35
N PRO A 8 -8.11 -3.18 -7.12
CA PRO A 8 -6.93 -2.34 -7.29
C PRO A 8 -7.32 -1.07 -8.05
N VAL A 9 -6.75 0.05 -7.64
CA VAL A 9 -7.01 1.34 -8.31
C VAL A 9 -6.22 1.48 -9.61
N ALA A 10 -5.07 0.80 -9.71
CA ALA A 10 -4.27 0.68 -10.93
C ALA A 10 -3.26 -0.47 -10.82
N TRP A 11 -2.66 -0.89 -11.94
CA TRP A 11 -1.59 -1.89 -11.98
C TRP A 11 -0.70 -1.74 -13.22
N GLY A 12 0.50 -2.33 -13.17
CA GLY A 12 1.48 -2.32 -14.24
C GLY A 12 2.39 -1.09 -14.26
N TRP A 13 3.47 -1.17 -15.04
CA TRP A 13 4.47 -0.10 -15.12
C TRP A 13 3.95 1.20 -15.75
N GLU A 14 2.96 1.12 -16.64
CA GLU A 14 2.29 2.32 -17.15
C GLU A 14 1.53 3.06 -16.03
N ALA A 15 0.93 2.31 -15.09
CA ALA A 15 0.23 2.91 -13.95
C ALA A 15 1.17 3.65 -13.00
N VAL A 16 2.42 3.22 -12.83
CA VAL A 16 3.43 3.91 -12.00
C VAL A 16 3.55 5.37 -12.45
N THR A 17 3.75 5.58 -13.76
CA THR A 17 3.88 6.92 -14.32
C THR A 17 2.56 7.66 -14.30
N ALA A 18 1.44 6.99 -14.61
CA ALA A 18 0.10 7.62 -14.59
C ALA A 18 -0.31 8.11 -13.19
N LEU A 19 0.11 7.42 -12.14
CA LEU A 19 -0.10 7.79 -10.73
C LEU A 19 0.92 8.82 -10.22
N GLY A 20 1.95 9.14 -11.00
CA GLY A 20 3.02 10.06 -10.60
C GLY A 20 4.01 9.48 -9.59
N ILE A 21 4.12 8.15 -9.51
CA ILE A 21 5.08 7.47 -8.62
C ILE A 21 6.46 7.53 -9.27
N VAL A 22 7.43 8.13 -8.58
CA VAL A 22 8.78 8.35 -9.12
C VAL A 22 9.63 7.09 -9.06
N ASP A 23 9.58 6.36 -7.94
CA ASP A 23 10.36 5.15 -7.71
C ASP A 23 9.64 4.23 -6.71
N VAL A 24 9.19 3.07 -7.19
CA VAL A 24 8.48 2.08 -6.37
C VAL A 24 9.35 1.47 -5.27
N ALA A 25 10.68 1.54 -5.39
CA ALA A 25 11.62 1.09 -4.37
C ALA A 25 11.82 2.13 -3.25
N ARG A 26 11.24 3.33 -3.38
CA ARG A 26 11.39 4.44 -2.43
C ARG A 26 10.04 5.04 -2.05
N PRO A 27 9.20 4.31 -1.31
CA PRO A 27 7.86 4.78 -0.97
C PRO A 27 7.90 6.00 -0.04
N GLU A 28 6.94 6.92 -0.19
CA GLU A 28 6.75 8.05 0.72
C GLU A 28 6.29 7.61 2.12
N PHE A 29 5.61 6.46 2.19
CA PHE A 29 5.11 5.86 3.43
C PHE A 29 5.46 4.38 3.51
N GLY A 30 5.94 3.95 4.67
CA GLY A 30 6.24 2.54 4.95
C GLY A 30 7.59 2.08 4.40
N ASP A 31 7.73 0.76 4.26
CA ASP A 31 8.96 0.11 3.85
C ASP A 31 8.94 -0.23 2.35
N ALA A 32 10.14 -0.29 1.74
CA ALA A 32 10.28 -0.69 0.35
C ALA A 32 9.79 -2.13 0.12
N PRO A 33 9.21 -2.45 -1.06
CA PRO A 33 8.84 -3.80 -1.40
C PRO A 33 10.03 -4.76 -1.32
N LEU A 34 9.81 -5.95 -0.75
CA LEU A 34 10.83 -6.99 -0.61
C LEU A 34 10.81 -7.93 -1.81
N ARG A 35 11.99 -8.45 -2.15
CA ARG A 35 12.18 -9.51 -3.15
C ARG A 35 11.41 -10.78 -2.77
N ALA A 36 10.89 -11.49 -3.78
CA ALA A 36 10.10 -12.70 -3.58
C ALA A 36 10.95 -13.94 -3.28
N ASN A 37 12.27 -13.91 -3.56
CA ASN A 37 13.19 -15.02 -3.25
C ASN A 37 13.43 -15.28 -1.74
N GLY A 38 12.76 -14.57 -0.85
CA GLY A 38 12.87 -14.76 0.61
C GLY A 38 14.17 -14.24 1.22
N SER A 39 15.00 -13.50 0.46
CA SER A 39 16.22 -12.87 0.97
C SER A 39 15.95 -11.80 2.03
N GLY A 40 14.73 -11.27 2.09
CA GLY A 40 14.37 -10.13 2.94
C GLY A 40 15.03 -8.82 2.49
N LEU A 41 15.65 -8.79 1.30
CA LEU A 41 16.23 -7.60 0.73
C LEU A 41 15.17 -6.83 -0.06
N PRO A 42 15.17 -5.48 -0.02
CA PRO A 42 14.30 -4.68 -0.86
C PRO A 42 14.73 -4.78 -2.34
N PHE A 43 13.82 -4.41 -3.24
CA PHE A 43 14.21 -4.11 -4.62
C PHE A 43 15.15 -2.91 -4.66
N GLY A 44 16.19 -3.00 -5.49
CA GLY A 44 17.02 -1.87 -5.86
C GLY A 44 16.30 -0.95 -6.85
N PRO A 45 16.70 0.32 -6.96
CA PRO A 45 16.16 1.23 -7.96
C PRO A 45 16.38 0.65 -9.38
N GLY A 46 15.32 0.51 -10.17
CA GLY A 46 15.42 -0.04 -11.52
C GLY A 46 15.35 -1.57 -11.61
N GLU A 47 15.20 -2.27 -10.48
CA GLU A 47 15.06 -3.73 -10.47
C GLU A 47 13.59 -4.13 -10.60
N TYR A 48 13.23 -4.68 -11.76
CA TYR A 48 11.85 -5.00 -12.13
C TYR A 48 11.65 -6.47 -12.52
N GLU A 49 12.73 -7.26 -12.43
CA GLU A 49 12.74 -8.68 -12.76
C GLU A 49 13.43 -9.47 -11.64
N GLU A 50 12.92 -10.66 -11.33
CA GLU A 50 13.55 -11.64 -10.44
C GLU A 50 13.37 -13.03 -11.04
N ASP A 51 14.45 -13.80 -11.06
CA ASP A 51 14.47 -15.16 -11.63
C ASP A 51 13.92 -15.27 -13.06
N GLY A 52 14.00 -14.19 -13.84
CA GLY A 52 13.52 -14.11 -15.22
C GLY A 52 12.03 -13.81 -15.36
N GLU A 53 11.33 -13.51 -14.26
CA GLU A 53 9.95 -13.06 -14.24
C GLU A 53 9.85 -11.57 -13.93
N GLU A 54 9.00 -10.86 -14.67
CA GLU A 54 8.74 -9.44 -14.47
C GLU A 54 7.80 -9.24 -13.26
N PHE A 55 8.17 -8.31 -12.39
CA PHE A 55 7.26 -7.82 -11.34
C PHE A 55 6.24 -6.86 -11.90
N VAL A 56 4.98 -7.11 -11.57
CA VAL A 56 3.87 -6.21 -11.90
C VAL A 56 3.47 -5.44 -10.65
N PRO A 57 3.69 -4.11 -10.59
CA PRO A 57 3.25 -3.31 -9.46
C PRO A 57 1.72 -3.20 -9.46
N VAL A 58 1.09 -3.33 -8.30
CA VAL A 58 -0.36 -3.24 -8.15
C VAL A 58 -0.68 -2.30 -6.99
N PHE A 59 -1.63 -1.38 -7.20
CA PHE A 59 -1.87 -0.25 -6.32
C PHE A 59 -3.27 -0.27 -5.72
N TRP A 60 -3.36 0.13 -4.45
CA TRP A 60 -4.60 0.18 -3.67
C TRP A 60 -4.82 1.52 -2.99
N GLY A 61 -6.09 1.84 -2.76
CA GLY A 61 -6.45 2.85 -1.79
C GLY A 61 -5.94 2.46 -0.40
N CYS A 62 -5.26 3.38 0.28
CA CYS A 62 -4.68 3.14 1.59
C CYS A 62 -5.33 4.01 2.67
N GLY A 63 -5.36 3.51 3.91
CA GLY A 63 -5.87 4.24 5.08
C GLY A 63 -5.06 5.47 5.48
N VAL A 64 -3.94 5.77 4.82
CA VAL A 64 -3.16 7.00 5.01
C VAL A 64 -3.73 8.21 4.24
N THR A 65 -4.63 7.99 3.27
CA THR A 65 -5.24 9.08 2.49
C THR A 65 -5.88 10.19 3.34
N PRO A 66 -6.61 9.90 4.44
CA PRO A 66 -7.11 10.93 5.33
C PRO A 66 -6.01 11.76 6.00
N GLN A 67 -4.87 11.15 6.33
CA GLN A 67 -3.73 11.87 6.91
C GLN A 67 -3.19 12.89 5.91
N GLU A 68 -3.04 12.48 4.65
CA GLU A 68 -2.55 13.36 3.58
C GLU A 68 -3.55 14.46 3.24
N ALA A 69 -4.85 14.15 3.19
CA ALA A 69 -5.90 15.14 2.97
C ALA A 69 -5.87 16.25 4.03
N VAL A 70 -5.68 15.89 5.31
CA VAL A 70 -5.58 16.86 6.40
C VAL A 70 -4.30 17.70 6.30
N ARG A 71 -3.16 17.08 5.95
CA ARG A 71 -1.89 17.80 5.75
C ARG A 71 -2.00 18.82 4.61
N GLN A 72 -2.65 18.46 3.51
CA GLN A 72 -2.83 19.35 2.35
C GLN A 72 -3.87 20.45 2.61
N ALA A 73 -4.93 20.15 3.37
CA ALA A 73 -5.96 21.12 3.69
C ALA A 73 -5.48 22.23 4.64
N GLY A 74 -4.35 22.03 5.33
CA GLY A 74 -3.78 23.03 6.24
C GLY A 74 -4.69 23.34 7.42
N LEU A 75 -5.38 22.32 7.95
CA LEU A 75 -6.34 22.50 9.04
C LEU A 75 -5.68 23.09 10.29
N GLU A 76 -6.34 24.05 10.92
CA GLU A 76 -5.91 24.62 12.19
C GLU A 76 -6.23 23.70 13.37
N GLY A 77 -5.37 23.70 14.38
CA GLY A 77 -5.55 22.93 15.62
C GLY A 77 -4.81 21.58 15.62
N THR A 78 -5.18 20.74 16.59
CA THR A 78 -4.51 19.45 16.82
C THR A 78 -5.22 18.33 16.06
N VAL A 79 -4.46 17.60 15.26
CA VAL A 79 -4.91 16.40 14.54
C VAL A 79 -4.20 15.19 15.12
N MET A 80 -4.95 14.12 15.40
CA MET A 80 -4.41 12.86 15.94
C MET A 80 -4.66 11.73 14.95
N ALA A 81 -3.63 10.96 14.65
CA ALA A 81 -3.67 9.77 13.82
C ALA A 81 -2.72 8.71 14.38
N HIS A 82 -2.87 7.46 13.93
CA HIS A 82 -1.91 6.42 14.26
C HIS A 82 -0.65 6.56 13.40
N ALA A 83 0.50 6.11 13.93
CA ALA A 83 1.73 6.02 13.14
C ALA A 83 1.62 4.87 12.10
N PRO A 84 2.23 4.99 10.91
CA PRO A 84 2.32 3.89 9.96
C PRO A 84 2.86 2.61 10.63
N GLY A 85 2.23 1.46 10.36
CA GLY A 85 2.57 0.17 11.01
C GLY A 85 2.02 -0.02 12.42
N HIS A 86 1.45 1.02 13.05
CA HIS A 86 0.91 0.97 14.42
C HIS A 86 -0.63 1.12 14.44
N MET A 87 -1.34 0.17 13.86
CA MET A 87 -2.80 0.18 13.81
C MET A 87 -3.45 -0.21 15.14
N ILE A 88 -4.71 0.16 15.34
CA ILE A 88 -5.52 -0.33 16.46
C ILE A 88 -6.00 -1.74 16.11
N VAL A 89 -5.63 -2.72 16.92
CA VAL A 89 -6.14 -4.10 16.80
C VAL A 89 -7.47 -4.18 17.54
N LEU A 90 -8.51 -4.58 16.83
CA LEU A 90 -9.86 -4.76 17.37
C LEU A 90 -10.13 -6.24 17.65
N ASP A 91 -11.10 -6.54 18.51
CA ASP A 91 -11.58 -7.91 18.74
C ASP A 91 -12.51 -8.41 17.60
N LEU A 92 -12.84 -7.55 16.64
CA LEU A 92 -13.64 -7.89 15.46
C LEU A 92 -12.84 -8.72 14.46
N THR A 93 -13.41 -9.84 14.03
CA THR A 93 -12.86 -10.68 12.97
C THR A 93 -13.35 -10.26 11.59
N ASP A 94 -12.54 -10.52 10.55
CA ASP A 94 -12.92 -10.31 9.15
C ASP A 94 -14.27 -10.97 8.79
N ARG A 95 -14.56 -12.15 9.34
CA ARG A 95 -15.82 -12.88 9.10
C ARG A 95 -17.05 -12.16 9.67
N GLU A 96 -16.88 -11.43 10.76
CA GLU A 96 -17.96 -10.64 11.38
C GLU A 96 -18.22 -9.35 10.60
N VAL A 97 -17.18 -8.81 9.95
CA VAL A 97 -17.28 -7.60 9.12
C VAL A 97 -17.77 -7.91 7.70
N PHE A 98 -17.32 -9.04 7.13
CA PHE A 98 -17.65 -9.48 5.77
C PHE A 98 -18.31 -10.87 5.77
N PRO A 99 -19.55 -10.99 6.30
CA PRO A 99 -20.25 -12.26 6.34
C PRO A 99 -20.51 -12.78 4.93
N GLY A 100 -20.00 -13.98 4.63
CA GLY A 100 -20.20 -14.65 3.35
C GLY A 100 -19.08 -14.44 2.31
N ALA A 101 -18.00 -13.74 2.63
CA ALA A 101 -16.78 -13.78 1.83
C ALA A 101 -16.20 -15.22 1.90
N LEU A 102 -16.26 -15.95 0.78
CA LEU A 102 -15.60 -17.25 0.66
C LEU A 102 -14.08 -17.01 0.74
N VAL A 103 -13.46 -17.61 1.75
CA VAL A 103 -12.00 -17.67 1.89
C VAL A 103 -11.42 -18.59 0.83
#